data_AF-A0A814ZX56-F1
#
_entry.id   AF-A0A814ZX56-F1
#
_cell.length_a   1.000
_cell.length_b   1.000
_cell.length_c   1.000
_cell.angle_alpha   90.00
_cell.angle_beta   90.00
_cell.angle_gamma   90.00
#
_symmetry.space_group_name_H-M   'P 1'
#
loop_
_entity.id
_entity.type
_entity.pdbx_description
1 polymer ?
#
loop_
_entity_poly.entity_id
_entity_poly.type
_entity_poly.pdbx_seq_one_letter_code
_entity_poly.pdbx_strand_id
1 'polypeptide(L)'
;MASMKHDTHDRGGMDESSEIDDNQIMTMSVKELNTLLKSMKPSDAANIKRRRRILKNKGYAASSRHRQTSLVGNLSVERSQLLKQISQLQNENETLSQELRGWKQRYADLQLLTAPSTSTVSQNHTTKSMDSKKSSK
;
A
#
# COMPACT_ATOMS: atom_id res chain seq x y z
N MET A 1 -35.53 -8.41 -17.66
CA MET A 1 -34.41 -9.12 -18.32
C MET A 1 -33.91 -8.25 -19.47
N ALA A 2 -32.85 -7.48 -19.25
CA ALA A 2 -32.29 -6.59 -20.28
C ALA A 2 -31.30 -7.38 -21.15
N SER A 3 -31.61 -7.46 -22.45
CA SER A 3 -30.87 -8.24 -23.45
C SER A 3 -29.53 -7.56 -23.77
N MET A 4 -28.42 -8.21 -23.37
CA MET A 4 -27.06 -7.83 -23.72
C MET A 4 -26.87 -8.07 -25.23
N LYS A 5 -26.85 -7.00 -26.03
CA LYS A 5 -26.45 -7.08 -27.44
C LYS A 5 -24.93 -7.23 -27.47
N HIS A 6 -24.45 -8.44 -27.76
CA HIS A 6 -23.07 -8.65 -28.11
C HIS A 6 -22.82 -7.98 -29.46
N ASP A 7 -22.09 -6.85 -29.44
CA ASP A 7 -21.45 -6.28 -30.62
C ASP A 7 -20.41 -7.29 -31.12
N THR A 8 -20.85 -8.21 -31.98
CA THR A 8 -19.97 -9.00 -32.82
C THR A 8 -19.31 -8.03 -33.79
N HIS A 9 -18.08 -7.62 -33.48
CA HIS A 9 -17.22 -6.97 -34.45
C HIS A 9 -17.10 -7.89 -35.68
N ASP A 10 -17.81 -7.48 -36.71
CA ASP A 10 -17.59 -7.73 -38.13
C ASP A 10 -16.18 -8.28 -38.40
N ARG A 11 -16.08 -9.62 -38.55
CA ARG A 11 -14.93 -10.28 -39.17
C ARG A 11 -15.03 -10.02 -40.68
N GLY A 12 -14.86 -8.77 -41.05
CA GLY A 12 -14.83 -8.33 -42.43
C GLY A 12 -13.55 -8.84 -43.10
N GLY A 13 -13.74 -9.74 -44.06
CA GLY A 13 -12.95 -9.86 -45.27
C GLY A 13 -11.48 -10.22 -45.10
N MET A 14 -11.16 -11.50 -45.29
CA MET A 14 -9.90 -11.90 -45.91
C MET A 14 -9.87 -11.33 -47.33
N ASP A 15 -9.48 -10.06 -47.46
CA ASP A 15 -9.18 -9.45 -48.75
C ASP A 15 -7.74 -9.80 -49.10
N GLU A 16 -7.62 -10.65 -50.11
CA GLU A 16 -6.42 -11.21 -50.73
C GLU A 16 -5.62 -10.14 -51.49
N SER A 17 -5.44 -8.95 -50.89
CA SER A 17 -4.44 -7.96 -51.30
C SER A 17 -3.08 -8.31 -50.71
N SER A 18 -2.61 -9.48 -51.14
CA SER A 18 -1.25 -10.01 -51.19
C SER A 18 -0.29 -8.88 -51.59
N GLU A 19 0.55 -8.36 -50.70
CA GLU A 19 2.00 -8.63 -50.77
C GLU A 19 2.74 -8.29 -49.46
N ILE A 20 2.07 -7.69 -48.47
CA ILE A 20 2.72 -7.22 -47.23
C ILE A 20 2.15 -7.96 -46.02
N ASP A 21 3.04 -8.71 -45.35
CA ASP A 21 2.71 -9.44 -44.13
C ASP A 21 2.49 -8.50 -42.93
N ASP A 22 1.66 -8.92 -41.99
CA ASP A 22 1.36 -8.18 -40.76
C ASP A 22 2.63 -7.86 -39.96
N ASN A 23 3.61 -8.79 -39.94
CA ASN A 23 4.89 -8.55 -39.27
C ASN A 23 5.67 -7.42 -39.96
N GLN A 24 5.67 -7.38 -41.29
CA GLN A 24 6.32 -6.33 -42.07
C GLN A 24 5.64 -4.97 -41.85
N ILE A 25 4.31 -4.92 -41.81
CA ILE A 25 3.54 -3.71 -41.50
C ILE A 25 3.87 -3.17 -40.09
N MET A 26 4.10 -4.06 -39.13
CA MET A 26 4.47 -3.69 -37.76
C MET A 26 5.89 -3.13 -37.66
N THR A 27 6.86 -3.76 -38.33
CA THR A 27 8.29 -3.43 -38.24
C THR A 27 8.70 -2.21 -39.05
N MET A 28 8.04 -1.94 -40.19
CA MET A 28 8.34 -0.77 -41.02
C MET A 28 8.25 0.53 -40.22
N SER A 29 9.19 1.44 -40.43
CA SER A 29 9.09 2.80 -39.91
C SER A 29 7.91 3.56 -40.54
N VAL A 30 7.52 4.68 -39.93
CA VAL A 30 6.48 5.55 -40.51
C VAL A 30 6.91 6.08 -41.88
N LYS A 31 8.20 6.38 -42.06
CA LYS A 31 8.75 6.89 -43.32
C LYS A 31 8.69 5.84 -44.42
N GLU A 32 9.19 4.64 -44.17
CA GLU A 32 9.18 3.53 -45.14
C GLU A 32 7.75 3.16 -45.52
N LEU A 33 6.86 3.06 -44.53
CA LEU A 33 5.45 2.76 -44.82
C LEU A 33 4.83 3.85 -45.67
N ASN A 34 5.02 5.12 -45.33
CA ASN A 34 4.43 6.23 -46.09
C ASN A 34 4.97 6.33 -47.51
N THR A 35 6.22 5.96 -47.77
CA THR A 35 6.77 5.89 -49.13
C THR A 35 6.08 4.79 -49.94
N LEU A 36 5.94 3.59 -49.35
CA LEU A 36 5.25 2.46 -49.99
C LEU A 36 3.78 2.78 -50.28
N LEU A 37 3.08 3.44 -49.36
CA LEU A 37 1.67 3.81 -49.51
C LEU A 37 1.40 4.83 -50.62
N LYS A 38 2.41 5.60 -51.08
CA LYS A 38 2.25 6.61 -52.15
C LYS A 38 2.15 5.99 -53.55
N SER A 39 2.76 4.82 -53.75
CA SER A 39 2.72 4.09 -55.03
C SER A 39 1.54 3.12 -55.14
N MET A 40 0.66 3.07 -54.13
CA MET A 40 -0.47 2.14 -54.06
C MET A 40 -1.81 2.82 -54.33
N LYS A 41 -2.84 2.02 -54.64
CA LYS A 41 -4.22 2.53 -54.77
C LYS A 41 -4.72 3.05 -53.41
N PRO A 42 -5.57 4.10 -53.38
CA PRO A 42 -6.08 4.67 -52.14
C PRO A 42 -6.80 3.67 -51.22
N SER A 43 -7.53 2.70 -51.80
CA SER A 43 -8.22 1.62 -51.07
C SER A 43 -7.23 0.75 -50.28
N ASP A 44 -6.17 0.33 -50.95
CA ASP A 44 -5.20 -0.63 -50.43
C ASP A 44 -4.35 0.05 -49.35
N ALA A 45 -4.03 1.33 -49.59
CA ALA A 45 -3.35 2.15 -48.59
C ALA A 45 -4.19 2.38 -47.33
N ALA A 46 -5.52 2.55 -47.47
CA ALA A 46 -6.43 2.63 -46.33
C ALA A 46 -6.52 1.29 -45.57
N ASN A 47 -6.53 0.16 -46.28
CA ASN A 47 -6.52 -1.18 -45.70
C ASN A 47 -5.25 -1.41 -44.85
N ILE A 48 -4.06 -1.14 -45.41
CA ILE A 48 -2.78 -1.29 -44.68
C ILE A 48 -2.72 -0.39 -43.44
N LYS A 49 -3.20 0.86 -43.52
CA LYS A 49 -3.29 1.75 -42.35
C LYS A 49 -4.20 1.17 -41.26
N ARG A 50 -5.37 0.62 -41.66
CA ARG A 50 -6.31 -0.03 -40.75
C ARG A 50 -5.67 -1.26 -40.09
N ARG A 51 -5.07 -2.17 -40.88
CA ARG A 51 -4.34 -3.35 -40.39
C ARG A 51 -3.27 -2.95 -39.38
N ARG A 52 -2.42 -1.97 -39.72
CA ARG A 52 -1.40 -1.45 -38.80
C ARG A 52 -1.96 -0.93 -37.48
N ARG A 53 -3.08 -0.19 -37.52
CA ARG A 53 -3.74 0.33 -36.32
C ARG A 53 -4.26 -0.79 -35.43
N ILE A 54 -4.91 -1.80 -36.02
CA ILE A 54 -5.44 -2.97 -35.29
C ILE A 54 -4.28 -3.73 -34.62
N LEU A 55 -3.20 -3.99 -35.35
CA LEU A 55 -2.01 -4.68 -34.84
C LEU A 55 -1.35 -3.93 -33.68
N LYS A 56 -1.15 -2.61 -33.81
CA LYS A 56 -0.61 -1.78 -32.73
C LYS A 56 -1.53 -1.77 -31.51
N ASN A 57 -2.84 -1.61 -31.71
CA ASN A 57 -3.81 -1.64 -30.62
C ASN A 57 -3.82 -2.97 -29.87
N LYS A 58 -3.67 -4.09 -30.59
CA LYS A 58 -3.49 -5.42 -29.99
C LYS A 58 -2.26 -5.45 -29.08
N GLY A 59 -1.12 -4.93 -29.55
CA GLY A 59 0.09 -4.79 -28.76
C GLY A 59 -0.10 -3.90 -27.52
N TYR A 60 -0.74 -2.74 -27.69
CA TYR A 60 -1.03 -1.82 -26.59
C TYR A 60 -1.94 -2.42 -25.53
N ALA A 61 -2.95 -3.21 -25.92
CA ALA A 61 -3.81 -3.92 -24.97
C ALA A 61 -3.00 -4.94 -24.14
N ALA A 62 -2.09 -5.69 -24.77
CA ALA A 62 -1.21 -6.61 -24.07
C ALA A 62 -0.25 -5.89 -23.10
N SER A 63 0.41 -4.82 -23.57
CA SER A 63 1.29 -4.00 -22.73
C SER A 63 0.56 -3.31 -21.58
N SER A 64 -0.69 -2.87 -21.81
CA SER A 64 -1.53 -2.27 -20.77
C SER A 64 -1.86 -3.27 -19.67
N ARG A 65 -2.28 -4.49 -20.04
CA ARG A 65 -2.51 -5.58 -19.08
C ARG A 65 -1.25 -5.93 -18.31
N HIS A 66 -0.11 -6.06 -18.99
CA HIS A 66 1.16 -6.34 -18.33
C HIS A 66 1.53 -5.26 -17.31
N ARG A 67 1.42 -3.97 -17.68
CA ARG A 67 1.67 -2.86 -16.74
C ARG A 67 0.74 -2.90 -15.54
N GLN A 68 -0.54 -3.20 -15.75
CA GLN A 68 -1.50 -3.30 -14.66
C GLN A 68 -1.16 -4.47 -13.71
N THR A 69 -0.87 -5.65 -14.25
CA THR A 69 -0.47 -6.82 -13.45
C THR A 69 0.82 -6.54 -12.67
N SER A 70 1.83 -5.95 -13.31
CA SER A 70 3.08 -5.58 -12.65
C SER A 70 2.87 -4.55 -11.55
N LEU A 71 2.02 -3.53 -11.77
CA LEU A 71 1.69 -2.52 -10.75
C LEU A 71 1.02 -3.16 -9.53
N VAL A 72 0.01 -4.01 -9.74
CA VAL A 72 -0.68 -4.71 -8.66
C VAL A 72 0.30 -5.60 -7.88
N GLY A 73 1.20 -6.31 -8.58
CA GLY A 73 2.25 -7.11 -7.95
C GLY A 73 3.17 -6.28 -7.08
N ASN A 74 3.67 -5.15 -7.59
CA ASN A 74 4.56 -4.25 -6.84
C ASN A 74 3.87 -3.69 -5.58
N LEU A 75 2.63 -3.23 -5.68
CA LEU A 75 1.86 -2.73 -4.54
C LEU A 75 1.61 -3.83 -3.50
N SER A 76 1.38 -5.08 -3.93
CA SER A 76 1.22 -6.22 -3.02
C SER A 76 2.53 -6.51 -2.26
N VAL A 77 3.68 -6.44 -2.93
CA VAL A 77 4.99 -6.62 -2.31
C VAL A 77 5.24 -5.50 -1.29
N GLU A 78 5.02 -4.25 -1.67
CA GLU A 78 5.19 -3.09 -0.80
C GLU A 78 4.29 -3.20 0.45
N ARG A 79 3.01 -3.53 0.27
CA ARG A 79 2.09 -3.78 1.38
C ARG A 79 2.63 -4.86 2.33
N SER A 80 3.13 -5.97 1.79
CA SER A 80 3.68 -7.05 2.63
C SER A 80 4.94 -6.61 3.39
N GLN A 81 5.80 -5.81 2.77
CA GLN A 81 6.99 -5.27 3.42
C GLN A 81 6.63 -4.30 4.56
N LEU A 82 5.68 -3.40 4.33
CA LEU A 82 5.21 -2.46 5.34
C LEU A 82 4.56 -3.19 6.53
N LEU A 83 3.73 -4.21 6.28
CA LEU A 83 3.14 -5.01 7.35
C LEU A 83 4.20 -5.74 8.19
N LYS A 84 5.25 -6.25 7.54
CA LYS A 84 6.38 -6.86 8.25
C LYS A 84 7.11 -5.84 9.13
N GLN A 85 7.35 -4.63 8.62
CA GLN A 85 7.97 -3.55 9.39
C GLN A 85 7.12 -3.13 10.59
N ILE A 86 5.80 -3.00 10.42
CA ILE A 86 4.88 -2.70 11.53
C ILE A 86 4.98 -3.78 12.61
N SER A 87 4.89 -5.06 12.22
CA SER A 87 4.98 -6.16 13.18
C SER A 87 6.33 -6.19 13.92
N GLN A 88 7.43 -5.91 13.21
CA GLN A 88 8.74 -5.81 13.82
C GLN A 88 8.80 -4.66 14.85
N LEU A 89 8.35 -3.46 14.48
CA LEU A 89 8.34 -2.29 15.36
C LEU A 89 7.43 -2.49 16.58
N GLN A 90 6.29 -3.16 16.42
CA GLN A 90 5.41 -3.52 17.53
C GLN A 90 6.13 -4.42 18.53
N ASN A 91 6.82 -5.46 18.06
CA ASN A 91 7.56 -6.38 18.93
C ASN A 91 8.73 -5.68 19.64
N GLU A 92 9.46 -4.81 18.93
CA GLU A 92 10.52 -3.98 19.52
C GLU A 92 9.96 -3.04 20.61
N ASN A 93 8.82 -2.39 20.35
CA ASN A 93 8.18 -1.51 21.32
C ASN A 93 7.69 -2.27 22.56
N GLU A 94 7.09 -3.44 22.38
CA GLU A 94 6.67 -4.31 23.50
C GLU A 94 7.86 -4.73 24.36
N THR A 95 8.98 -5.10 23.73
CA THR A 95 10.22 -5.46 24.41
C THR A 95 10.75 -4.28 25.23
N LEU A 96 10.90 -3.10 24.61
CA LEU A 96 11.36 -1.89 25.30
C LEU A 96 10.42 -1.48 26.44
N SER A 97 9.11 -1.65 26.26
CA SER A 97 8.10 -1.38 27.29
C SER A 97 8.21 -2.34 28.47
N GLN A 98 8.57 -3.61 28.24
CA GLN A 98 8.86 -4.56 29.31
C GLN A 98 10.14 -4.21 30.06
N GLU A 99 11.21 -3.88 29.34
CA GLU A 99 12.48 -3.43 29.94
C GLU A 99 12.28 -2.18 30.78
N LEU A 100 11.58 -1.17 30.25
CA LEU A 100 11.27 0.06 30.99
C LEU A 100 10.47 -0.22 32.27
N ARG A 101 9.50 -1.13 32.22
CA ARG A 101 8.77 -1.57 33.42
C ARG A 101 9.71 -2.22 34.44
N GLY A 102 10.61 -3.09 34.00
CA GLY A 102 11.63 -3.70 34.85
C GLY A 102 12.55 -2.68 35.52
N TRP A 103 13.03 -1.68 34.77
CA TRP A 103 13.86 -0.60 35.31
C TRP A 103 13.10 0.27 36.30
N LYS A 104 11.85 0.63 36.01
CA LYS A 104 10.98 1.40 36.93
C LYS A 104 10.74 0.66 38.24
N GLN A 105 10.51 -0.65 38.18
CA GLN A 105 10.33 -1.46 39.39
C GLN A 105 11.59 -1.47 40.26
N ARG A 106 12.75 -1.77 39.66
CA ARG A 106 14.04 -1.77 40.39
C ARG A 106 14.33 -0.41 41.02
N TYR A 107 14.01 0.67 40.32
CA TYR A 107 14.19 2.02 40.84
C TYR A 107 13.27 2.31 42.02
N ALA A 108 11.99 1.90 41.95
CA ALA A 108 11.04 2.04 43.05
C ALA A 108 11.45 1.24 44.28
N ASP A 109 11.93 0.00 44.11
CA ASP A 109 12.40 -0.87 45.20
C ASP A 109 13.59 -0.22 45.94
N LEU A 110 14.53 0.35 45.19
CA LEU A 110 15.65 1.09 45.76
C LEU A 110 15.17 2.34 46.52
N GLN A 111 14.27 3.13 45.95
CA GLN A 111 13.72 4.30 46.64
C GLN A 111 13.08 3.93 47.98
N LEU A 112 12.28 2.86 48.02
CA LEU A 112 11.64 2.38 49.25
C LEU A 112 12.67 2.01 50.33
N LEU A 113 13.78 1.39 49.94
CA LEU A 113 14.84 1.02 50.88
C LEU A 113 15.59 2.24 51.43
N THR A 114 15.68 3.33 50.66
CA THR A 114 16.33 4.58 51.07
C THR A 114 15.39 5.55 51.81
N ALA A 115 14.08 5.30 51.78
CA ALA A 115 13.12 6.14 52.48
C ALA A 115 13.34 6.00 54.00
N PRO A 116 13.56 7.10 54.74
CA PRO A 116 13.82 7.02 56.16
C PRO A 116 12.59 6.40 56.85
N SER A 117 12.80 5.31 57.57
CA SER A 117 11.80 4.73 58.46
C SER A 117 11.37 5.82 59.45
N THR A 118 10.22 6.43 59.21
CA THR A 118 9.57 7.31 60.18
C THR A 118 9.09 6.44 61.32
N SER A 119 10.01 6.18 62.25
CA SER A 119 9.69 5.69 63.58
C SER A 119 8.71 6.68 64.18
N THR A 120 7.44 6.31 64.21
CA THR A 120 6.39 7.00 64.94
C THR A 120 6.77 6.95 66.42
N VAL A 121 7.46 7.99 66.87
CA VAL A 121 7.68 8.27 68.29
C VAL A 121 6.33 8.63 68.89
N SER A 122 5.65 7.61 69.40
CA SER A 122 4.43 7.74 70.20
C SER A 122 4.79 8.32 71.57
N GLN A 123 4.83 9.65 71.67
CA GLN A 123 4.91 10.36 72.95
C GLN A 123 3.51 10.46 73.56
N ASN A 124 3.14 9.45 74.34
CA ASN A 124 2.07 9.59 75.32
C ASN A 124 2.63 10.31 76.55
N HIS A 125 2.48 11.64 76.60
CA HIS A 125 2.48 12.37 77.86
C HIS A 125 1.50 13.55 77.78
N THR A 126 0.33 13.39 78.40
CA THR A 126 -0.44 14.53 78.92
C THR A 126 -0.78 14.23 80.37
N THR A 127 0.07 14.75 81.25
CA THR A 127 -0.19 14.84 82.67
C THR A 127 -1.25 15.92 82.91
N LYS A 128 -2.43 15.48 83.37
CA LYS A 128 -3.17 16.04 84.51
C LYS A 128 -3.20 17.58 84.61
N SER A 129 -4.26 18.19 84.06
CA SER A 129 -4.76 19.48 84.54
C SER A 129 -6.06 19.22 85.31
N MET A 130 -5.98 19.40 86.63
CA MET A 130 -7.16 19.69 87.45
C MET A 130 -7.42 21.19 87.28
N ASP A 131 -8.59 21.58 86.78
CA ASP A 131 -9.40 22.54 87.51
C ASP A 131 -10.86 22.58 87.05
N SER A 132 -11.65 23.12 87.95
CA SER A 132 -13.03 22.85 88.23
C SER A 132 -13.99 23.90 87.65
N LYS A 133 -15.29 23.52 87.56
CA LYS A 133 -16.49 24.39 87.46
C LYS A 133 -16.62 25.11 86.08
N LYS A 134 -17.78 25.22 85.44
CA LYS A 134 -19.12 25.55 85.96
C LYS A 134 -20.15 25.46 84.81
N SER A 135 -21.40 25.13 85.18
CA SER A 135 -22.65 25.67 84.63
C SER A 135 -23.12 25.28 83.21
N SER A 136 -24.05 24.33 83.17
CA SER A 136 -25.46 24.52 82.75
C SER A 136 -25.75 25.78 81.90
N LYS A 137 -26.19 25.61 80.65
CA LYS A 137 -27.60 25.63 80.22
C LYS A 137 -27.70 25.32 78.73
#